data_AF-A0A0G0R8H6-F1
#
_entry.id   AF-A0A0G0R8H6-F1
#
_cell.length_a   1.000
_cell.length_b   1.000
_cell.length_c   1.000
_cell.angle_alpha   90.00
_cell.angle_beta   90.00
_cell.angle_gamma   90.00
#
_symmetry.space_group_name_H-M   'P 1'
#
loop_
_entity.id
_entity.type
_entity.pdbx_description
1 polymer ?
#
loop_
_entity_poly.entity_id
_entity_poly.type
_entity_poly.pdbx_seq_one_letter_code
_entity_poly.pdbx_strand_id
1 'polypeptide(L)'
;MFNKKVIGTIIGGLLAAGTLPVVPQEMELLFSYSRPCVIQESGATTTIPSPNEYQPTQCSPDGNAYISVFKDSNGNKVYVEISEERYKLMGEEGGYKLNPSKNEYQTLFEAFVLEANALSVTGSTGATSGGAATSLTYSHTTASGDDLVVVEIGADTVTGITFNGAAFTEAISTVTTFRSGIWYKISPFIGTANVVVSQSSTWAITSGATNYSGADITTPIGVTAVAEASEDITLNGTTAGNIITAVARNANSATTLSFGVGQTERWNQNSAGTGQNRSGGSTKAAGGNITMDQTFSLNDNPSAAGAEIKAAAAVAVPQKPTPILEFN
;
A
#
# COMPACT_ATOMS: atom_id res chain seq x y z
N MET A 1 -5.37 -35.84 40.49
CA MET A 1 -5.92 -35.73 39.13
C MET A 1 -5.33 -34.48 38.50
N PHE A 2 -4.37 -34.65 37.59
CA PHE A 2 -3.77 -33.53 36.85
C PHE A 2 -4.58 -33.34 35.56
N ASN A 3 -5.35 -32.25 35.47
CA ASN A 3 -5.94 -31.82 34.20
C ASN A 3 -4.82 -31.16 33.38
N LYS A 4 -4.28 -31.90 32.41
CA LYS A 4 -3.40 -31.36 31.39
C LYS A 4 -4.26 -30.59 30.39
N LYS A 5 -4.04 -29.27 30.36
CA LYS A 5 -4.68 -28.30 29.48
C LYS A 5 -3.94 -28.28 28.14
N VAL A 6 -4.62 -28.51 27.02
CA VAL A 6 -4.00 -28.62 25.69
C VAL A 6 -4.32 -27.36 24.88
N ILE A 7 -3.28 -26.62 24.52
CA ILE A 7 -3.35 -25.42 23.68
C ILE A 7 -2.98 -25.83 22.25
N GLY A 8 -3.93 -25.73 21.30
CA GLY A 8 -3.62 -25.86 19.88
C GLY A 8 -2.95 -24.58 19.36
N THR A 9 -1.81 -24.70 18.69
CA THR A 9 -1.13 -23.58 18.00
C THR A 9 -1.25 -23.81 16.50
N ILE A 10 -1.77 -22.85 15.74
CA ILE A 10 -1.79 -22.88 14.26
C ILE A 10 -0.79 -21.83 13.76
N ILE A 11 0.13 -22.23 12.88
CA ILE A 11 1.14 -21.37 12.24
C ILE A 11 0.88 -21.39 10.74
N GLY A 12 0.68 -20.21 10.14
CA GLY A 12 0.31 -20.07 8.73
C GLY A 12 1.44 -20.45 7.77
N GLY A 13 1.16 -21.41 6.88
CA GLY A 13 2.00 -21.70 5.72
C GLY A 13 1.85 -20.64 4.62
N LEU A 14 2.95 -20.39 3.90
CA LEU A 14 3.05 -19.43 2.80
C LEU A 14 2.10 -19.83 1.64
N LEU A 15 1.07 -19.03 1.37
CA LEU A 15 0.18 -19.23 0.22
C LEU A 15 0.83 -18.72 -1.06
N ALA A 16 0.79 -19.52 -2.13
CA ALA A 16 1.23 -19.12 -3.45
C ALA A 16 0.38 -17.95 -3.98
N ALA A 17 1.03 -16.91 -4.48
CA ALA A 17 0.38 -15.75 -5.07
C ALA A 17 -0.48 -16.15 -6.28
N GLY A 18 -1.80 -15.90 -6.25
CA GLY A 18 -2.63 -16.09 -7.44
C GLY A 18 -4.13 -15.93 -7.23
N THR A 19 -4.70 -16.43 -6.14
CA THR A 19 -6.13 -16.29 -5.85
C THR A 19 -6.33 -16.34 -4.33
N LEU A 20 -6.98 -15.31 -3.77
CA LEU A 20 -7.29 -15.23 -2.34
C LEU A 20 -8.10 -16.47 -1.89
N PRO A 21 -7.88 -17.00 -0.68
CA PRO A 21 -8.84 -17.92 -0.09
C PRO A 21 -10.15 -17.13 0.12
N VAL A 22 -11.16 -17.45 -0.67
CA VAL A 22 -12.54 -17.02 -0.41
C VAL A 22 -12.83 -17.42 1.03
N VAL A 23 -13.34 -16.53 1.89
CA VAL A 23 -13.86 -16.93 3.21
C VAL A 23 -15.08 -17.81 2.95
N PRO A 24 -15.00 -19.15 3.07
CA PRO A 24 -16.06 -19.99 2.56
C PRO A 24 -17.11 -20.11 3.65
N GLN A 25 -18.32 -19.69 3.36
CA GLN A 25 -19.47 -20.24 4.06
C GLN A 25 -19.62 -21.77 3.80
N GLU A 26 -18.77 -22.39 2.98
CA GLU A 26 -18.86 -23.79 2.55
C GLU A 26 -17.44 -24.42 2.49
N MET A 27 -16.91 -24.89 3.63
CA MET A 27 -15.74 -25.79 3.63
C MET A 27 -16.17 -27.21 3.93
N GLU A 28 -15.70 -28.16 3.13
CA GLU A 28 -15.94 -29.59 3.31
C GLU A 28 -14.63 -30.26 3.74
N LEU A 29 -14.65 -30.95 4.89
CA LEU A 29 -13.53 -31.81 5.29
C LEU A 29 -13.43 -32.96 4.29
N LEU A 30 -12.29 -33.08 3.62
CA LEU A 30 -12.00 -34.18 2.72
C LEU A 30 -11.53 -35.41 3.49
N PHE A 31 -10.46 -35.24 4.27
CA PHE A 31 -9.85 -36.30 5.05
C PHE A 31 -8.91 -35.70 6.09
N SER A 32 -8.54 -36.52 7.08
CA SER A 32 -7.44 -36.23 7.99
C SER A 32 -6.43 -37.36 7.93
N TYR A 33 -5.16 -37.03 8.13
CA TYR A 33 -4.08 -38.01 8.10
C TYR A 33 -2.99 -37.64 9.10
N SER A 34 -2.25 -38.65 9.54
CA SER A 34 -0.98 -38.47 10.23
C SER A 34 0.18 -38.74 9.27
N ARG A 35 1.29 -38.03 9.45
CA ARG A 35 2.55 -38.33 8.76
C ARG A 35 3.73 -38.10 9.69
N PRO A 36 4.87 -38.78 9.47
CA PRO A 36 6.11 -38.44 10.14
C PRO A 36 6.43 -36.96 9.94
N CYS A 37 6.73 -36.30 11.05
CA CYS A 37 7.05 -34.90 11.08
C CYS A 37 8.56 -34.72 10.85
N VAL A 38 8.91 -33.95 9.84
CA VAL A 38 10.30 -33.56 9.56
C VAL A 38 10.33 -32.05 9.66
N ILE A 39 10.67 -31.52 10.83
CA ILE A 39 10.93 -30.09 10.97
C ILE A 39 12.26 -29.84 10.27
N GLN A 40 12.27 -29.02 9.22
CA GLN A 40 13.54 -28.60 8.65
C GLN A 40 14.24 -27.68 9.67
N GLU A 41 15.24 -28.23 10.36
CA GLU A 41 16.17 -27.41 11.12
C GLU A 41 16.89 -26.46 10.16
N SER A 42 16.92 -25.18 10.51
CA SER A 42 17.60 -24.12 9.78
C SER A 42 19.08 -24.48 9.56
N GLY A 43 19.41 -25.06 8.40
CA GLY A 43 20.79 -25.38 8.00
C GLY A 43 21.00 -26.70 7.26
N ALA A 44 20.02 -27.61 7.22
CA ALA A 44 20.17 -28.91 6.57
C ALA A 44 19.79 -28.87 5.07
N THR A 45 20.76 -29.14 4.19
CA THR A 45 20.52 -29.31 2.74
C THR A 45 19.87 -30.66 2.49
N THR A 46 18.54 -30.66 2.33
CA THR A 46 17.78 -31.84 1.90
C THR A 46 16.93 -31.52 0.69
N THR A 47 16.65 -32.54 -0.11
CA THR A 47 15.76 -32.53 -1.27
C THR A 47 14.47 -31.77 -0.94
N ILE A 48 14.22 -30.70 -1.70
CA ILE A 48 13.02 -29.88 -1.59
C ILE A 48 11.81 -30.80 -1.83
N PRO A 49 10.88 -30.93 -0.87
CA PRO A 49 9.65 -31.68 -1.11
C PRO A 49 8.89 -31.07 -2.28
N SER A 50 8.11 -31.91 -2.99
CA SER A 50 7.30 -31.47 -4.12
C SER A 50 6.50 -30.20 -3.74
N PRO A 51 6.43 -29.16 -4.60
CA PRO A 51 5.83 -27.86 -4.27
C PRO A 51 4.35 -27.90 -3.87
N ASN A 52 3.70 -29.07 -3.93
CA ASN A 52 2.29 -29.27 -3.58
C ASN A 52 2.09 -29.95 -2.22
N GLU A 53 3.14 -30.17 -1.43
CA GLU A 53 3.04 -30.88 -0.15
C GLU A 53 3.19 -29.94 1.05
N TYR A 54 2.11 -29.80 1.84
CA TYR A 54 2.10 -29.03 3.07
C TYR A 54 3.21 -29.50 4.03
N GLN A 55 3.97 -28.55 4.58
CA GLN A 55 5.02 -28.82 5.56
C GLN A 55 4.51 -28.52 6.96
N PRO A 56 4.44 -29.52 7.85
CA PRO A 56 4.04 -29.31 9.23
C PRO A 56 4.97 -28.33 9.94
N THR A 57 4.38 -27.50 10.80
CA THR A 57 5.08 -26.52 11.62
C THR A 57 5.36 -27.04 13.02
N GLN A 58 4.58 -28.01 13.51
CA GLN A 58 4.78 -28.64 14.80
C GLN A 58 4.74 -30.17 14.69
N CYS A 59 5.55 -30.83 15.52
CA CYS A 59 5.46 -32.26 15.74
C CYS A 59 4.79 -32.54 17.08
N SER A 60 3.93 -33.55 17.08
CA SER A 60 3.48 -34.20 18.30
C SER A 60 4.65 -34.95 18.98
N PRO A 61 4.58 -35.23 20.29
CA PRO A 61 5.59 -36.00 21.01
C PRO A 61 5.91 -37.38 20.42
N ASP A 62 4.99 -37.96 19.65
CA ASP A 62 5.16 -39.22 18.92
C ASP A 62 5.95 -39.08 17.60
N GLY A 63 6.40 -37.86 17.26
CA GLY A 63 7.14 -37.58 16.04
C GLY A 63 6.27 -37.46 14.79
N ASN A 64 4.95 -37.40 14.92
CA ASN A 64 4.04 -37.20 13.79
C ASN A 64 3.44 -35.79 13.77
N ALA A 65 2.96 -35.41 12.59
CA ALA A 65 2.07 -34.28 12.40
C ALA A 65 0.69 -34.80 11.99
N TYR A 66 -0.36 -34.18 12.53
CA TYR A 66 -1.76 -34.56 12.30
C TYR A 66 -2.44 -33.44 11.55
N ILE A 67 -2.95 -33.73 10.35
CA ILE A 67 -3.41 -32.72 9.41
C ILE A 67 -4.82 -33.06 8.95
N SER A 68 -5.71 -32.08 9.00
CA SER A 68 -7.02 -32.11 8.36
C SER A 68 -6.99 -31.31 7.07
N VAL A 69 -7.54 -31.87 5.99
CA VAL A 69 -7.60 -31.24 4.67
C VAL A 69 -9.04 -30.88 4.36
N PHE A 70 -9.29 -29.60 4.11
CA PHE A 70 -10.57 -29.07 3.68
C PHE A 70 -10.52 -28.70 2.19
N LYS A 71 -11.67 -28.73 1.51
CA LYS A 71 -11.85 -28.02 0.24
C LYS A 71 -12.82 -26.86 0.42
N ASP A 72 -12.56 -25.76 -0.28
CA ASP A 72 -13.53 -24.68 -0.46
C ASP A 72 -14.53 -25.00 -1.60
N SER A 73 -15.49 -24.10 -1.82
CA SER A 73 -16.48 -24.21 -2.90
C SER A 73 -15.87 -24.15 -4.31
N ASN A 74 -14.63 -23.69 -4.46
CA ASN A 74 -13.89 -23.66 -5.72
C ASN A 74 -12.97 -24.89 -5.90
N GLY A 75 -12.92 -25.79 -4.91
CA GLY A 75 -12.07 -26.98 -4.91
C GLY A 75 -10.63 -26.74 -4.43
N ASN A 76 -10.29 -25.55 -3.92
CA ASN A 76 -8.98 -25.27 -3.34
C ASN A 76 -8.83 -25.98 -2.00
N LYS A 77 -7.64 -26.52 -1.72
CA LYS A 77 -7.35 -27.24 -0.49
C LYS A 77 -6.79 -26.34 0.59
N VAL A 78 -7.30 -26.48 1.82
CA VAL A 78 -6.78 -25.84 3.03
C VAL A 78 -6.31 -26.93 3.99
N TYR A 79 -5.10 -26.78 4.53
CA TYR A 79 -4.48 -27.73 5.46
C TYR A 79 -4.47 -27.13 6.85
N VAL A 80 -4.91 -27.90 7.85
CA VAL A 80 -4.95 -27.47 9.25
C VAL A 80 -4.30 -28.53 10.12
N GLU A 81 -3.28 -28.13 10.88
CA GLU A 81 -2.71 -28.97 11.92
C GLU A 81 -3.67 -29.10 13.11
N ILE A 82 -3.90 -30.32 13.55
CA ILE A 82 -4.73 -30.67 14.72
C ILE A 82 -3.88 -31.42 15.75
N SER A 83 -4.33 -31.52 16.99
CA SER A 83 -3.60 -32.29 18.00
C SER A 83 -3.74 -33.80 17.77
N GLU A 84 -2.77 -34.56 18.29
CA GLU A 84 -2.83 -36.02 18.33
C GLU A 84 -4.10 -36.51 19.02
N GLU A 85 -4.49 -35.91 20.16
CA GLU A 85 -5.70 -36.31 20.87
C GLU A 85 -6.95 -36.11 20.01
N ARG A 86 -7.03 -34.96 19.31
CA ARG A 86 -8.15 -34.67 18.43
C ARG A 86 -8.22 -35.66 17.28
N TYR A 87 -7.08 -35.98 16.66
CA TYR A 87 -7.01 -36.96 15.58
C TYR A 87 -7.44 -38.37 16.03
N LYS A 88 -6.99 -38.83 17.21
CA LYS A 88 -7.39 -40.13 17.76
C LYS A 88 -8.89 -40.19 18.01
N LEU A 89 -9.44 -39.16 18.63
CA LEU A 89 -10.87 -39.09 18.92
C LEU A 89 -11.72 -39.08 17.65
N MET A 90 -11.20 -38.57 16.53
CA MET A 90 -11.90 -38.61 15.23
C MET A 90 -12.09 -40.03 14.68
N GLY A 91 -11.25 -40.99 15.08
CA GLY A 91 -11.35 -42.39 14.68
C GLY A 91 -12.33 -43.22 15.51
N GLU A 92 -12.87 -42.68 16.60
CA GLU A 92 -13.81 -43.37 17.50
C GLU A 92 -15.27 -43.25 17.01
N GLU A 93 -16.18 -44.06 17.56
CA GLU A 93 -17.61 -43.97 17.26
C GLU A 93 -18.14 -42.58 17.66
N GLY A 94 -18.63 -41.81 16.67
CA GLY A 94 -19.03 -40.41 16.90
C GLY A 94 -17.90 -39.39 16.79
N GLY A 95 -16.66 -39.83 16.57
CA GLY A 95 -15.46 -39.01 16.40
C GLY A 95 -15.55 -37.99 15.26
N TYR A 96 -16.33 -38.29 14.22
CA TYR A 96 -16.63 -37.35 13.13
C TYR A 96 -17.31 -36.06 13.62
N LYS A 97 -17.90 -36.03 14.83
CA LYS A 97 -18.46 -34.82 15.44
C LYS A 97 -17.40 -33.91 16.05
N LEU A 98 -16.21 -34.43 16.28
CA LEU A 98 -15.04 -33.68 16.76
C LEU A 98 -14.21 -33.11 15.62
N ASN A 99 -14.61 -33.41 14.37
CA ASN A 99 -14.16 -32.65 13.21
C ASN A 99 -14.40 -31.18 13.49
N PRO A 100 -13.35 -30.35 13.35
CA PRO A 100 -13.52 -28.95 13.62
C PRO A 100 -14.64 -28.37 12.78
N SER A 101 -15.62 -27.80 13.50
CA SER A 101 -16.88 -27.41 12.90
C SER A 101 -16.66 -26.16 12.04
N LYS A 102 -17.56 -25.94 11.08
CA LYS A 102 -17.60 -24.68 10.29
C LYS A 102 -17.45 -23.46 11.19
N ASN A 103 -18.09 -23.45 12.36
CA ASN A 103 -18.05 -22.32 13.30
C ASN A 103 -16.71 -22.18 14.04
N GLU A 104 -15.97 -23.27 14.29
CA GLU A 104 -14.63 -23.20 14.89
C GLU A 104 -13.60 -22.65 13.90
N TYR A 105 -13.81 -22.87 12.61
CA TYR A 105 -13.00 -22.25 11.57
C TYR A 105 -13.43 -20.84 11.25
N GLN A 106 -14.73 -20.53 11.29
CA GLN A 106 -15.23 -19.19 10.94
C GLN A 106 -14.61 -18.11 11.84
N THR A 107 -14.47 -18.36 13.15
CA THR A 107 -13.77 -17.46 14.07
C THR A 107 -12.26 -17.36 13.82
N LEU A 108 -11.63 -18.42 13.30
CA LEU A 108 -10.21 -18.42 12.90
C LEU A 108 -9.98 -17.69 11.57
N PHE A 109 -10.89 -17.83 10.61
CA PHE A 109 -10.84 -17.09 9.33
C PHE A 109 -11.23 -15.62 9.49
N GLU A 110 -12.17 -15.31 10.40
CA GLU A 110 -12.42 -13.94 10.83
C GLU A 110 -11.20 -13.33 11.54
N ALA A 111 -10.38 -14.16 12.21
CA ALA A 111 -9.10 -13.71 12.75
C ALA A 111 -8.06 -13.43 11.64
N PHE A 112 -8.11 -14.06 10.46
CA PHE A 112 -7.33 -13.63 9.29
C PHE A 112 -7.94 -12.36 8.68
N VAL A 113 -7.91 -11.26 9.43
CA VAL A 113 -8.28 -9.95 8.92
C VAL A 113 -7.25 -9.55 7.88
N LEU A 114 -7.72 -9.30 6.65
CA LEU A 114 -6.99 -8.51 5.67
C LEU A 114 -6.79 -7.12 6.25
N GLU A 115 -5.68 -6.90 6.94
CA GLU A 115 -5.22 -5.55 7.23
C GLU A 115 -4.62 -5.01 5.93
N ALA A 116 -5.49 -4.46 5.08
CA ALA A 116 -5.02 -3.50 4.10
C ALA A 116 -4.34 -2.38 4.89
N ASN A 117 -3.03 -2.18 4.69
CA ASN A 117 -2.41 -0.93 5.10
C ASN A 117 -3.15 0.18 4.35
N ALA A 118 -4.01 0.89 5.07
CA ALA A 118 -4.80 1.95 4.48
C ALA A 118 -3.84 2.98 3.87
N LEU A 119 -4.02 3.26 2.59
CA LEU A 119 -3.23 4.28 1.93
C LEU A 119 -3.39 5.60 2.68
N SER A 120 -2.27 6.19 3.07
CA SER A 120 -2.27 7.42 3.86
C SER A 120 -1.10 8.33 3.51
N VAL A 121 -1.28 9.63 3.73
CA VAL A 121 -0.19 10.61 3.63
C VAL A 121 0.49 10.74 4.98
N THR A 122 1.79 10.51 5.03
CA THR A 122 2.57 10.48 6.29
C THR A 122 3.39 11.75 6.52
N GLY A 123 3.65 12.53 5.47
CA GLY A 123 4.38 13.78 5.58
C GLY A 123 4.45 14.54 4.26
N SER A 124 4.73 15.84 4.33
CA SER A 124 4.99 16.67 3.15
C SER A 124 6.00 17.78 3.44
N THR A 125 6.65 18.29 2.39
CA THR A 125 7.55 19.45 2.46
C THR A 125 7.46 20.23 1.17
N GLY A 126 7.37 21.57 1.25
CA GLY A 126 7.37 22.45 0.09
C GLY A 126 8.58 23.37 0.07
N ALA A 127 9.02 23.76 -1.13
CA ALA A 127 10.12 24.69 -1.34
C ALA A 127 9.94 25.51 -2.63
N THR A 128 10.72 26.58 -2.73
CA THR A 128 10.80 27.46 -3.90
C THR A 128 12.25 27.86 -4.16
N SER A 129 12.60 28.08 -5.42
CA SER A 129 13.91 28.63 -5.80
C SER A 129 14.05 30.12 -5.44
N GLY A 130 12.97 30.78 -5.02
CA GLY A 130 12.95 32.20 -4.65
C GLY A 130 13.01 33.17 -5.84
N GLY A 131 13.13 32.65 -7.07
CA GLY A 131 13.18 33.38 -8.33
C GLY A 131 13.70 32.49 -9.47
N ALA A 132 13.99 33.09 -10.62
CA ALA A 132 14.60 32.45 -11.78
C ALA A 132 15.78 31.52 -11.43
N ALA A 133 15.66 30.22 -11.70
CA ALA A 133 16.71 29.24 -11.42
C ALA A 133 16.64 28.03 -12.36
N THR A 134 17.75 27.34 -12.56
CA THR A 134 17.79 26.07 -13.30
C THR A 134 17.69 24.85 -12.37
N SER A 135 17.79 25.06 -11.05
CA SER A 135 17.68 24.00 -10.05
C SER A 135 17.07 24.51 -8.75
N LEU A 136 16.34 23.62 -8.07
CA LEU A 136 15.82 23.77 -6.73
C LEU A 136 16.25 22.56 -5.90
N THR A 137 16.94 22.81 -4.79
CA THR A 137 17.34 21.77 -3.82
C THR A 137 16.69 22.05 -2.47
N TYR A 138 16.05 21.05 -1.88
CA TYR A 138 15.49 21.15 -0.53
C TYR A 138 15.55 19.81 0.22
N SER A 139 15.60 19.90 1.55
CA SER A 139 15.63 18.73 2.43
C SER A 139 14.23 18.12 2.56
N HIS A 140 14.14 16.80 2.52
CA HIS A 140 12.91 16.05 2.75
C HIS A 140 13.21 14.77 3.53
N THR A 141 12.28 14.35 4.38
CA THR A 141 12.43 13.20 5.28
C THR A 141 11.36 12.17 5.00
N THR A 142 11.78 10.93 4.87
CA THR A 142 10.94 9.74 4.75
C THR A 142 11.17 8.84 5.97
N ALA A 143 10.13 8.13 6.39
CA ALA A 143 10.16 7.20 7.51
C ALA A 143 10.10 5.75 7.02
N SER A 144 10.42 4.82 7.90
CA SER A 144 10.11 3.40 7.67
C SER A 144 8.59 3.24 7.50
N GLY A 145 8.18 2.56 6.44
CA GLY A 145 6.76 2.39 6.07
C GLY A 145 6.25 3.40 5.04
N ASP A 146 7.07 4.38 4.63
CA ASP A 146 6.77 5.16 3.43
C ASP A 146 7.10 4.33 2.18
N ASP A 147 6.07 3.92 1.46
CA ASP A 147 6.17 3.06 0.28
C ASP A 147 6.46 3.89 -0.98
N LEU A 148 6.05 5.16 -0.98
CA LEU A 148 6.11 6.04 -2.14
C LEU A 148 6.37 7.50 -1.72
N VAL A 149 7.21 8.20 -2.47
CA VAL A 149 7.31 9.67 -2.45
C VAL A 149 6.81 10.20 -3.77
N VAL A 150 5.95 11.21 -3.71
CA VAL A 150 5.50 11.95 -4.89
C VAL A 150 6.06 13.37 -4.82
N VAL A 151 6.66 13.82 -5.92
CA VAL A 151 7.10 15.20 -6.09
C VAL A 151 6.18 15.89 -7.08
N GLU A 152 5.55 16.94 -6.61
CA GLU A 152 4.63 17.81 -7.34
C GLU A 152 5.34 19.12 -7.62
N ILE A 153 5.28 19.63 -8.85
CA ILE A 153 6.02 20.84 -9.23
C ILE A 153 5.16 21.86 -9.97
N GLY A 154 5.57 23.11 -9.83
CA GLY A 154 5.32 24.18 -10.78
C GLY A 154 6.65 24.73 -11.30
N ALA A 155 6.97 24.46 -12.55
CA ALA A 155 8.26 24.79 -13.20
C ALA A 155 8.06 24.93 -14.71
N ASP A 156 9.12 25.19 -15.47
CA ASP A 156 9.10 25.07 -16.94
C ASP A 156 9.51 23.62 -17.33
N THR A 157 10.31 23.45 -18.39
CA THR A 157 10.75 22.13 -18.87
C THR A 157 11.72 21.46 -17.89
N VAL A 158 11.21 20.52 -17.11
CA VAL A 158 11.98 19.73 -16.16
C VAL A 158 12.83 18.68 -16.86
N THR A 159 14.10 18.62 -16.48
CA THR A 159 15.11 17.71 -17.05
C THR A 159 15.44 16.57 -16.12
N GLY A 160 15.07 16.65 -14.84
CA GLY A 160 15.21 15.56 -13.90
C GLY A 160 14.83 15.94 -12.48
N ILE A 161 14.42 14.93 -11.71
CA ILE A 161 14.19 15.03 -10.27
C ILE A 161 14.90 13.86 -9.60
N THR A 162 15.65 14.14 -8.53
CA THR A 162 16.34 13.12 -7.74
C THR A 162 16.07 13.29 -6.25
N PHE A 163 16.12 12.19 -5.50
CA PHE A 163 16.17 12.17 -4.04
C PHE A 163 17.31 11.25 -3.60
N ASN A 164 18.25 11.79 -2.83
CA ASN A 164 19.49 11.09 -2.48
C ASN A 164 20.25 10.56 -3.72
N GLY A 165 20.22 11.32 -4.83
CA GLY A 165 20.83 10.93 -6.11
C GLY A 165 20.04 9.89 -6.93
N ALA A 166 18.98 9.28 -6.38
CA ALA A 166 18.13 8.35 -7.12
C ALA A 166 17.07 9.13 -7.93
N ALA A 167 16.96 8.84 -9.22
CA ALA A 167 15.99 9.49 -10.10
C ALA A 167 14.55 9.07 -9.79
N PHE A 168 13.63 10.02 -9.99
CA PHE A 168 12.18 9.81 -10.00
C PHE A 168 11.70 9.39 -11.39
N THR A 169 10.52 8.77 -11.43
CA THR A 169 9.77 8.50 -12.65
C THR A 169 8.71 9.58 -12.85
N GLU A 170 8.56 10.09 -14.06
CA GLU A 170 7.46 11.02 -14.40
C GLU A 170 6.13 10.25 -14.44
N ALA A 171 5.13 10.72 -13.68
CA ALA A 171 3.76 10.21 -13.79
C ALA A 171 3.00 10.96 -14.87
N ILE A 172 2.98 12.29 -14.79
CA ILE A 172 2.26 13.15 -15.72
C ILE A 172 2.78 14.59 -15.63
N SER A 173 2.81 15.30 -16.74
CA SER A 173 2.99 16.75 -16.74
C SER A 173 2.27 17.41 -17.90
N THR A 174 1.97 18.69 -17.73
CA THR A 174 1.58 19.60 -18.82
C THR A 174 2.76 19.83 -19.76
N VAL A 175 2.49 20.21 -21.00
CA VAL A 175 3.54 20.37 -22.03
C VAL A 175 3.88 21.83 -22.33
N THR A 176 3.21 22.77 -21.67
CA THR A 176 3.44 24.21 -21.84
C THR A 176 4.67 24.70 -21.08
N THR A 177 5.07 25.95 -21.35
CA THR A 177 6.10 26.67 -20.57
C THR A 177 5.69 26.92 -19.13
N PHE A 178 4.39 26.78 -18.82
CA PHE A 178 3.83 26.93 -17.49
C PHE A 178 3.53 25.59 -16.83
N ARG A 179 4.52 24.70 -16.80
CA ARG A 179 4.34 23.29 -16.44
C ARG A 179 3.96 23.08 -14.97
N SER A 180 2.84 22.38 -14.79
CA SER A 180 2.47 21.59 -13.62
C SER A 180 2.76 20.12 -13.90
N GLY A 181 3.33 19.40 -12.94
CA GLY A 181 3.55 17.96 -13.12
C GLY A 181 3.88 17.20 -11.84
N ILE A 182 3.85 15.88 -11.97
CA ILE A 182 3.92 14.90 -10.90
C ILE A 182 4.95 13.84 -11.27
N TRP A 183 5.87 13.60 -10.36
CA TRP A 183 6.90 12.57 -10.41
C TRP A 183 6.79 11.70 -9.17
N TYR A 184 7.22 10.44 -9.23
CA TYR A 184 7.17 9.56 -8.08
C TYR A 184 8.42 8.68 -7.94
N LYS A 185 8.64 8.21 -6.72
CA LYS A 185 9.68 7.27 -6.36
C LYS A 185 9.13 6.19 -5.44
N ILE A 186 9.14 4.95 -5.93
CA ILE A 186 8.80 3.74 -5.16
C ILE A 186 9.99 3.40 -4.24
N SER A 187 9.68 2.93 -3.03
CA SER A 187 10.65 2.52 -2.02
C SER A 187 11.75 3.58 -1.84
N PRO A 188 11.39 4.79 -1.40
CA PRO A 188 12.35 5.86 -1.22
C PRO A 188 13.45 5.46 -0.22
N PHE A 189 14.61 6.13 -0.32
CA PHE A 189 15.58 6.11 0.77
C PHE A 189 14.89 6.48 2.08
N ILE A 190 15.21 5.81 3.20
CA ILE A 190 14.65 6.12 4.53
C ILE A 190 15.57 7.09 5.26
N GLY A 191 15.03 8.23 5.68
CA GLY A 191 15.74 9.27 6.40
C GLY A 191 15.67 10.61 5.68
N THR A 192 16.56 11.53 6.08
CA THR A 192 16.61 12.88 5.51
C THR A 192 17.62 12.94 4.37
N ALA A 193 17.18 13.37 3.19
CA ALA A 193 18.05 13.65 2.05
C ALA A 193 17.52 14.83 1.24
N ASN A 194 18.28 15.25 0.23
CA ASN A 194 17.88 16.33 -0.65
C ASN A 194 17.03 15.83 -1.80
N VAL A 195 15.90 16.48 -2.04
CA VAL A 195 15.23 16.51 -3.33
C VAL A 195 15.91 17.58 -4.18
N VAL A 196 16.30 17.20 -5.40
CA VAL A 196 16.90 18.11 -6.39
C VAL A 196 16.06 18.07 -7.64
N VAL A 197 15.43 19.20 -7.96
CA VAL A 197 14.68 19.44 -9.20
C VAL A 197 15.58 20.23 -10.15
N SER A 198 15.65 19.81 -11.41
CA SER A 198 16.41 20.47 -12.47
C SER A 198 15.50 20.77 -13.66
N GLN A 199 15.72 21.92 -14.30
CA GLN A 199 15.01 22.32 -15.52
C GLN A 199 15.97 22.97 -16.52
N SER A 200 15.60 23.01 -17.80
CA SER A 200 16.40 23.63 -18.87
C SER A 200 16.21 25.14 -19.00
N SER A 201 15.26 25.71 -18.25
CA SER A 201 14.83 27.11 -18.32
C SER A 201 15.27 27.88 -17.06
N THR A 202 15.14 29.21 -17.09
CA THR A 202 15.45 30.09 -15.95
C THR A 202 14.20 30.71 -15.34
N TRP A 203 13.07 29.98 -15.31
CA TRP A 203 11.88 30.40 -14.56
C TRP A 203 11.98 29.99 -13.09
N ALA A 204 11.14 30.53 -12.22
CA ALA A 204 11.10 30.06 -10.84
C ALA A 204 10.57 28.62 -10.76
N ILE A 205 11.12 27.86 -9.82
CA ILE A 205 10.72 26.50 -9.53
C ILE A 205 10.02 26.51 -8.17
N THR A 206 8.85 25.91 -8.13
CA THR A 206 8.12 25.60 -6.89
C THR A 206 7.88 24.11 -6.87
N SER A 207 8.04 23.49 -5.72
CA SER A 207 7.97 22.03 -5.60
C SER A 207 7.50 21.64 -4.21
N GLY A 208 6.80 20.52 -4.12
CA GLY A 208 6.61 19.83 -2.87
C GLY A 208 6.78 18.33 -3.01
N ALA A 209 7.28 17.70 -1.95
CA ALA A 209 7.39 16.26 -1.82
C ALA A 209 6.40 15.77 -0.76
N THR A 210 5.66 14.71 -1.06
CA THR A 210 4.63 14.11 -0.20
C THR A 210 4.86 12.61 -0.09
N ASN A 211 4.88 12.09 1.13
CA ASN A 211 5.08 10.68 1.44
C ASN A 211 3.74 9.94 1.55
N TYR A 212 3.75 8.70 1.09
CA TYR A 212 2.60 7.81 1.16
C TYR A 212 3.01 6.45 1.75
N SER A 213 2.23 5.96 2.70
CA SER A 213 2.27 4.60 3.21
C SER A 213 1.06 3.81 2.74
N GLY A 214 1.19 2.50 2.58
CA GLY A 214 0.14 1.63 2.04
C GLY A 214 -0.05 1.80 0.53
N ALA A 215 0.95 2.27 -0.20
CA ALA A 215 0.87 2.47 -1.65
C ALA A 215 1.24 1.20 -2.44
N ASP A 216 0.64 1.01 -3.62
CA ASP A 216 1.01 -0.08 -4.53
C ASP A 216 2.43 0.14 -5.08
N ILE A 217 3.39 -0.67 -4.61
CA ILE A 217 4.79 -0.57 -5.03
C ILE A 217 5.10 -1.21 -6.39
N THR A 218 4.10 -1.74 -7.09
CA THR A 218 4.25 -2.30 -8.44
C THR A 218 3.70 -1.34 -9.50
N THR A 219 2.51 -0.79 -9.25
CA THR A 219 1.84 0.16 -10.13
C THR A 219 1.17 1.27 -9.31
N PRO A 220 1.96 2.19 -8.71
CA PRO A 220 1.45 3.17 -7.75
C PRO A 220 0.55 4.24 -8.35
N ILE A 221 0.65 4.48 -9.67
CA ILE A 221 -0.09 5.54 -10.35
C ILE A 221 -1.28 4.93 -11.10
N GLY A 222 -2.47 5.46 -10.80
CA GLY A 222 -3.74 5.14 -11.46
C GLY A 222 -4.10 6.17 -12.54
N VAL A 223 -5.35 6.64 -12.51
CA VAL A 223 -5.84 7.66 -13.44
C VAL A 223 -5.04 8.96 -13.29
N THR A 224 -4.76 9.64 -14.41
CA THR A 224 -4.11 10.95 -14.42
C THR A 224 -4.93 11.95 -15.22
N ALA A 225 -4.75 13.24 -14.93
CA ALA A 225 -5.36 14.35 -15.66
C ALA A 225 -4.44 15.56 -15.66
N VAL A 226 -4.55 16.38 -16.69
CA VAL A 226 -3.90 17.69 -16.79
C VAL A 226 -4.88 18.72 -17.32
N ALA A 227 -4.68 19.97 -16.92
CA ALA A 227 -5.34 21.11 -17.49
C ALA A 227 -4.31 22.17 -17.88
N GLU A 228 -4.46 22.69 -19.10
CA GLU A 228 -3.68 23.79 -19.64
C GLU A 228 -4.59 25.02 -19.64
N ALA A 229 -4.09 26.17 -19.17
CA ALA A 229 -4.88 27.39 -18.99
C ALA A 229 -6.08 27.24 -18.03
N SER A 230 -6.00 26.31 -17.09
CA SER A 230 -6.92 26.17 -15.97
C SER A 230 -6.21 25.56 -14.77
N GLU A 231 -6.64 25.97 -13.58
CA GLU A 231 -6.19 25.47 -12.30
C GLU A 231 -6.95 24.23 -11.83
N ASP A 232 -8.06 23.88 -12.49
CA ASP A 232 -8.95 22.79 -12.07
C ASP A 232 -8.78 21.55 -12.96
N ILE A 233 -8.90 20.37 -12.37
CA ILE A 233 -8.86 19.09 -13.09
C ILE A 233 -9.92 18.13 -12.58
N THR A 234 -10.42 17.28 -13.47
CA THR A 234 -11.29 16.14 -13.12
C THR A 234 -10.63 14.83 -13.49
N LEU A 235 -10.47 13.95 -12.51
CA LEU A 235 -10.04 12.56 -12.70
C LEU A 235 -11.29 11.67 -12.73
N ASN A 236 -11.49 10.96 -13.84
CA ASN A 236 -12.66 10.12 -14.05
C ASN A 236 -12.36 8.65 -13.76
N GLY A 237 -13.28 7.95 -13.08
CA GLY A 237 -13.14 6.52 -12.82
C GLY A 237 -12.07 6.14 -11.79
N THR A 238 -11.85 7.00 -10.81
CA THR A 238 -10.95 6.73 -9.67
C THR A 238 -11.56 5.70 -8.71
N THR A 239 -10.71 4.98 -7.98
CA THR A 239 -11.09 3.86 -7.11
C THR A 239 -11.19 4.30 -5.66
N ALA A 240 -12.27 3.93 -4.97
CA ALA A 240 -12.40 4.18 -3.54
C ALA A 240 -11.28 3.49 -2.75
N GLY A 241 -10.71 4.19 -1.76
CA GLY A 241 -9.53 3.73 -0.99
C GLY A 241 -8.20 4.22 -1.53
N ASN A 242 -8.17 4.76 -2.77
CA ASN A 242 -7.02 5.48 -3.30
C ASN A 242 -7.01 6.94 -2.85
N ILE A 243 -5.93 7.66 -3.15
CA ILE A 243 -5.80 9.11 -2.90
C ILE A 243 -5.52 9.80 -4.21
N ILE A 244 -6.19 10.92 -4.48
CA ILE A 244 -5.81 11.83 -5.57
C ILE A 244 -4.80 12.82 -5.01
N THR A 245 -3.69 13.01 -5.72
CA THR A 245 -2.72 14.10 -5.50
C THR A 245 -2.81 15.03 -6.70
N ALA A 246 -2.76 16.34 -6.46
CA ALA A 246 -2.84 17.32 -7.52
C ALA A 246 -1.98 18.53 -7.20
N VAL A 247 -1.42 19.11 -8.25
CA VAL A 247 -0.68 20.36 -8.22
C VAL A 247 -1.33 21.35 -9.17
N ALA A 248 -1.45 22.58 -8.70
CA ALA A 248 -1.80 23.71 -9.55
C ALA A 248 -0.68 24.74 -9.49
N ARG A 249 -0.43 25.38 -10.63
CA ARG A 249 0.51 26.48 -10.81
C ARG A 249 -0.21 27.65 -11.44
N ASN A 250 0.21 28.86 -11.09
CA ASN A 250 -0.15 30.11 -11.77
C ASN A 250 1.12 30.90 -12.05
N ALA A 251 1.20 31.52 -13.23
CA ALA A 251 2.29 32.43 -13.57
C ALA A 251 2.11 33.77 -12.85
N ASN A 252 3.20 34.50 -12.60
CA ASN A 252 3.14 35.91 -12.21
C ASN A 252 2.42 36.25 -10.87
N SER A 253 2.87 35.63 -9.76
CA SER A 253 2.58 36.03 -8.38
C SER A 253 1.11 36.29 -8.03
N ALA A 254 0.23 35.32 -8.32
CA ALA A 254 -0.99 35.21 -7.53
C ALA A 254 -0.64 35.26 -6.03
N THR A 255 -1.21 36.24 -5.32
CA THR A 255 -0.95 36.48 -3.89
C THR A 255 -1.49 35.38 -3.00
N THR A 256 -2.53 34.67 -3.43
CA THR A 256 -3.14 33.56 -2.70
C THR A 256 -3.41 32.39 -3.62
N LEU A 257 -3.36 31.19 -3.03
CA LEU A 257 -3.85 29.94 -3.60
C LEU A 257 -4.63 29.23 -2.51
N SER A 258 -5.88 28.87 -2.78
CA SER A 258 -6.73 28.07 -1.91
C SER A 258 -7.22 26.82 -2.62
N PHE A 259 -7.56 25.79 -1.85
CA PHE A 259 -8.03 24.51 -2.35
C PHE A 259 -9.52 24.30 -2.06
N GLY A 260 -10.21 23.64 -2.99
CA GLY A 260 -11.63 23.35 -2.88
C GLY A 260 -12.00 22.42 -1.73
N VAL A 261 -13.30 22.29 -1.48
CA VAL A 261 -13.83 21.48 -0.38
C VAL A 261 -13.41 20.00 -0.50
N GLY A 262 -13.03 19.42 0.65
CA GLY A 262 -12.59 18.03 0.75
C GLY A 262 -11.14 17.79 0.30
N GLN A 263 -10.43 18.83 -0.16
CA GLN A 263 -8.99 18.76 -0.39
C GLN A 263 -8.21 19.14 0.88
N THR A 264 -7.08 18.47 1.07
CA THR A 264 -6.10 18.80 2.11
C THR A 264 -4.88 19.40 1.44
N GLU A 265 -4.55 20.65 1.78
CA GLU A 265 -3.29 21.28 1.36
C GLU A 265 -2.09 20.50 1.90
N ARG A 266 -1.11 20.21 1.03
CA ARG A 266 0.16 19.57 1.41
C ARG A 266 1.33 20.54 1.41
N TRP A 267 1.30 21.51 0.51
CA TRP A 267 2.26 22.59 0.43
C TRP A 267 1.72 23.72 -0.45
N ASN A 268 2.20 24.95 -0.20
CA ASN A 268 1.72 26.13 -0.91
C ASN A 268 2.81 27.20 -0.95
N GLN A 269 3.48 27.33 -2.09
CA GLN A 269 4.72 28.09 -2.24
C GLN A 269 4.56 29.25 -3.20
N ASN A 270 5.15 30.40 -2.84
CA ASN A 270 5.21 31.58 -3.68
C ASN A 270 6.68 31.88 -3.98
N SER A 271 7.06 31.97 -5.25
CA SER A 271 8.35 32.56 -5.63
C SER A 271 8.20 34.06 -5.85
N ALA A 272 9.29 34.81 -5.71
CA ALA A 272 9.31 36.25 -5.94
C ALA A 272 10.30 36.61 -7.06
N GLY A 273 10.14 37.80 -7.66
CA GLY A 273 11.09 38.32 -8.64
C GLY A 273 10.83 37.86 -10.08
N THR A 274 11.87 37.86 -10.92
CA THR A 274 11.74 37.51 -12.34
C THR A 274 11.36 36.04 -12.51
N GLY A 275 10.34 35.77 -13.33
CA GLY A 275 9.86 34.42 -13.59
C GLY A 275 9.08 33.81 -12.42
N GLN A 276 8.54 34.66 -11.54
CA GLN A 276 7.75 34.27 -10.37
C GLN A 276 6.51 33.43 -10.71
N ASN A 277 6.11 32.59 -9.77
CA ASN A 277 4.96 31.70 -9.82
C ASN A 277 4.43 31.42 -8.40
N ARG A 278 3.15 31.10 -8.33
CA ARG A 278 2.49 30.53 -7.16
C ARG A 278 2.09 29.11 -7.51
N SER A 279 2.44 28.15 -6.68
CA SER A 279 2.00 26.77 -6.86
C SER A 279 1.73 26.11 -5.53
N GLY A 280 0.89 25.09 -5.55
CA GLY A 280 0.60 24.30 -4.36
C GLY A 280 0.09 22.93 -4.74
N GLY A 281 0.33 21.99 -3.83
CA GLY A 281 -0.13 20.62 -3.94
C GLY A 281 -1.18 20.30 -2.89
N SER A 282 -2.16 19.50 -3.27
CA SER A 282 -3.22 19.03 -2.39
C SER A 282 -3.55 17.57 -2.65
N THR A 283 -4.23 16.96 -1.68
CA THR A 283 -4.76 15.60 -1.81
C THR A 283 -6.24 15.53 -1.49
N LYS A 284 -6.94 14.56 -2.08
CA LYS A 284 -8.35 14.25 -1.82
C LYS A 284 -8.56 12.75 -1.86
N ALA A 285 -9.52 12.24 -1.08
CA ALA A 285 -9.90 10.83 -1.19
C ALA A 285 -10.44 10.53 -2.59
N ALA A 286 -10.03 9.40 -3.16
CA ALA A 286 -10.51 8.94 -4.46
C ALA A 286 -11.88 8.22 -4.34
N GLY A 287 -12.58 8.10 -5.46
CA GLY A 287 -13.86 7.39 -5.55
C GLY A 287 -14.77 7.97 -6.63
N GLY A 288 -14.88 7.27 -7.77
CA GLY A 288 -15.68 7.73 -8.90
C GLY A 288 -15.01 8.89 -9.64
N ASN A 289 -15.78 9.92 -9.98
CA ASN A 289 -15.25 11.11 -10.64
C ASN A 289 -14.93 12.17 -9.58
N ILE A 290 -13.65 12.55 -9.50
CA ILE A 290 -13.16 13.50 -8.51
C ILE A 290 -12.66 14.74 -9.22
N THR A 291 -13.22 15.89 -8.84
CA THR A 291 -12.68 17.19 -9.21
C THR A 291 -11.75 17.71 -8.11
N MET A 292 -10.58 18.17 -8.54
CA MET A 292 -9.65 18.97 -7.77
C MET A 292 -9.77 20.40 -8.29
N ASP A 293 -10.37 21.24 -7.45
CA ASP A 293 -10.58 22.66 -7.71
C ASP A 293 -9.57 23.48 -6.92
N GLN A 294 -8.93 24.44 -7.56
CA GLN A 294 -8.00 25.37 -6.95
C GLN A 294 -8.45 26.80 -7.27
N THR A 295 -8.04 27.77 -6.45
CA THR A 295 -8.37 29.17 -6.72
C THR A 295 -7.18 30.04 -6.43
N PHE A 296 -6.69 30.69 -7.47
CA PHE A 296 -5.68 31.73 -7.36
C PHE A 296 -6.33 33.11 -7.22
N SER A 297 -5.69 34.05 -6.52
CA SER A 297 -6.19 35.44 -6.50
C SER A 297 -6.05 36.16 -7.85
N LEU A 298 -5.24 35.62 -8.76
CA LEU A 298 -5.07 36.09 -10.12
C LEU A 298 -5.08 34.88 -11.05
N ASN A 299 -5.72 34.99 -12.22
CA ASN A 299 -5.71 33.95 -13.23
C ASN A 299 -4.78 34.37 -14.37
N ASP A 300 -3.50 33.99 -14.27
CA ASP A 300 -2.48 34.25 -15.28
C ASP A 300 -1.79 32.93 -15.65
N ASN A 301 -2.17 32.40 -16.81
CA ASN A 301 -1.67 31.14 -17.35
C ASN A 301 -1.63 30.00 -16.32
N PRO A 302 -2.76 29.69 -15.65
CA PRO A 302 -2.78 28.59 -14.72
C PRO A 302 -2.62 27.26 -15.45
N SER A 303 -2.09 26.29 -14.74
CA SER A 303 -2.06 24.90 -15.17
C SER A 303 -2.24 24.01 -13.96
N ALA A 304 -2.71 22.79 -14.20
CA ALA A 304 -2.85 21.80 -13.17
C ALA A 304 -2.53 20.40 -13.68
N ALA A 305 -2.08 19.55 -12.77
CA ALA A 305 -1.83 18.14 -13.00
C ALA A 305 -2.29 17.33 -11.80
N GLY A 306 -2.84 16.15 -12.03
CA GLY A 306 -3.31 15.26 -10.98
C GLY A 306 -3.08 13.81 -11.33
N ALA A 307 -2.87 13.02 -10.28
CA ALA A 307 -2.69 11.59 -10.37
C ALA A 307 -3.38 10.90 -9.20
N GLU A 308 -3.99 9.75 -9.49
CA GLU A 308 -4.44 8.81 -8.48
C GLU A 308 -3.24 8.00 -7.98
N ILE A 309 -3.05 7.99 -6.66
CA ILE A 309 -2.13 7.13 -5.95
C ILE A 309 -2.90 5.90 -5.51
N LYS A 310 -2.49 4.74 -6.01
CA LYS A 310 -3.12 3.45 -5.75
C LYS A 310 -2.71 2.90 -4.40
N ALA A 311 -3.69 2.44 -3.64
CA ALA A 311 -3.46 1.65 -2.44
C ALA A 311 -2.89 0.28 -2.82
N ALA A 312 -2.00 -0.25 -1.98
CA ALA A 312 -1.56 -1.63 -2.09
C ALA A 312 -2.77 -2.56 -1.99
N ALA A 313 -2.74 -3.65 -2.77
CA ALA A 313 -3.73 -4.72 -2.61
C ALA A 313 -3.68 -5.22 -1.16
N ALA A 314 -4.84 -5.39 -0.55
CA ALA A 314 -4.94 -5.93 0.79
C ALA A 314 -4.20 -7.28 0.85
N VAL A 315 -3.21 -7.38 1.74
CA VAL A 315 -2.47 -8.62 1.97
C VAL A 315 -3.07 -9.31 3.17
N ALA A 316 -3.37 -10.61 3.05
CA ALA A 316 -3.84 -11.38 4.19
C ALA A 316 -2.68 -11.50 5.18
N VAL A 317 -2.78 -10.80 6.32
CA VAL A 317 -1.81 -10.92 7.40
C VAL A 317 -2.31 -12.05 8.32
N PRO A 318 -1.49 -13.06 8.63
CA PRO A 318 -1.81 -14.02 9.67
C PRO A 318 -1.95 -13.28 11.00
N GLN A 319 -3.16 -13.15 11.53
CA GLN A 319 -3.28 -12.67 12.90
C GLN A 319 -2.92 -13.78 13.86
N LYS A 320 -2.24 -13.39 14.93
CA LYS A 320 -1.94 -14.27 16.04
C LYS A 320 -3.28 -14.80 16.58
N PRO A 321 -3.48 -16.12 16.71
CA PRO A 321 -4.71 -16.66 17.26
C PRO A 321 -5.00 -16.02 18.62
N THR A 322 -6.19 -15.40 18.74
CA THR A 322 -6.66 -14.94 20.05
C THR A 322 -6.94 -16.19 20.88
N PRO A 323 -6.39 -16.33 22.09
CA PRO A 323 -6.68 -17.46 22.94
C PRO A 323 -8.19 -17.56 23.16
N ILE A 324 -8.80 -18.66 22.76
CA ILE A 324 -10.21 -18.93 23.05
C ILE A 324 -10.34 -19.05 24.57
N LEU A 325 -11.18 -18.21 25.17
CA LEU A 325 -11.55 -18.34 26.58
C LEU A 325 -12.28 -19.66 26.76
N GLU A 326 -11.64 -20.60 27.45
CA GLU A 326 -12.27 -21.88 27.79
C GLU A 326 -13.44 -21.64 28.74
N PHE A 327 -14.61 -22.18 28.40
CA PHE A 327 -15.74 -22.31 29.31
C PHE A 327 -15.45 -23.46 30.29
N ASN A 328 -15.53 -23.16 31.60
CA ASN A 328 -15.41 -24.12 32.69
C ASN A 328 -16.56 -25.13 32.72
#